data_AF-A0A971X7C2-F1
#
_entry.id   AF-A0A971X7C2-F1
#
_cell.length_a   1.000
_cell.length_b   1.000
_cell.length_c   1.000
_cell.angle_alpha   90.00
_cell.angle_beta   90.00
_cell.angle_gamma   90.00
#
_symmetry.space_group_name_H-M   'P 1'
#
loop_
_entity.id
_entity.type
_entity.pdbx_description
1 polymer ?
#
loop_
_entity_poly.entity_id
_entity_poly.type
_entity_poly.pdbx_seq_one_letter_code
_entity_poly.pdbx_strand_id
1 'polypeptide(L)'
;MILPEKLQIAVNNELSSVSHEELVNSAQDISLRYRGKDRQPGIHFIQSRNEALAYAVSRMPATFGAVCSALKYTLDSMESIET
;
A
#
# COMPACT_ATOMS: atom_id res chain seq x y z
N MET A 1 -9.91 -1.70 -8.32
CA MET A 1 -10.36 -2.59 -7.23
C MET A 1 -10.41 -1.76 -5.95
N ILE A 2 -11.48 -1.86 -5.19
CA ILE A 2 -11.66 -1.12 -3.93
C ILE A 2 -11.14 -2.01 -2.79
N LEU A 3 -10.49 -1.43 -1.78
CA LEU A 3 -10.09 -2.18 -0.59
C LEU A 3 -11.33 -2.80 0.11
N PRO A 4 -11.22 -3.95 0.79
CA PRO A 4 -12.32 -4.49 1.58
C PRO A 4 -12.83 -3.44 2.59
N GLU A 5 -14.15 -3.36 2.75
CA GLU A 5 -14.80 -2.33 3.59
C GLU A 5 -14.23 -2.28 5.01
N LYS A 6 -14.05 -3.45 5.66
CA LYS A 6 -13.43 -3.53 6.99
C LYS A 6 -12.05 -2.87 7.06
N LEU A 7 -11.25 -3.03 6.00
CA LEU A 7 -9.91 -2.46 5.93
C LEU A 7 -9.96 -0.96 5.66
N GLN A 8 -10.90 -0.49 4.83
CA GLN A 8 -11.14 0.94 4.64
C GLN A 8 -11.53 1.63 5.95
N ILE A 9 -12.47 1.03 6.71
CA ILE A 9 -12.90 1.56 8.02
C ILE A 9 -11.71 1.62 8.99
N ALA A 10 -10.93 0.56 9.09
CA ALA A 10 -9.76 0.54 9.96
C ALA A 10 -8.74 1.63 9.59
N VAL A 11 -8.42 1.78 8.30
CA VAL A 11 -7.53 2.85 7.82
C VAL A 11 -8.11 4.23 8.14
N ASN A 12 -9.39 4.47 7.85
CA ASN A 12 -10.04 5.76 8.12
C ASN A 12 -10.03 6.12 9.61
N ASN A 13 -10.22 5.16 10.50
CA ASN A 13 -10.14 5.39 11.94
C ASN A 13 -8.72 5.83 12.37
N GLU A 14 -7.68 5.21 11.83
CA GLU A 14 -6.29 5.59 12.13
C GLU A 14 -5.95 7.00 11.60
N LEU A 15 -6.50 7.38 10.44
CA LEU A 15 -6.30 8.69 9.82
C LEU A 15 -6.93 9.85 10.59
N SER A 16 -7.92 9.59 11.44
CA SER A 16 -8.59 10.64 12.25
C SER A 16 -7.63 11.44 13.13
N SER A 17 -6.44 10.89 13.40
CA SER A 17 -5.38 11.48 14.22
C SER A 17 -4.31 12.25 13.44
N VAL A 18 -4.38 12.30 12.10
CA VAL A 18 -3.32 12.85 11.25
C VAL A 18 -3.90 13.89 10.28
N SER A 19 -3.21 15.01 10.12
CA SER A 19 -3.64 16.05 9.17
C SER A 19 -3.39 15.63 7.73
N HIS A 20 -4.17 16.20 6.80
CA HIS A 20 -3.98 15.95 5.38
C HIS A 20 -2.59 16.38 4.88
N GLU A 21 -2.08 17.50 5.39
CA GLU A 21 -0.75 18.03 5.04
C GLU A 21 0.37 17.06 5.44
N GLU A 22 0.31 16.49 6.65
CA GLU A 22 1.27 15.48 7.10
C GLU A 22 1.27 14.23 6.21
N LEU A 23 0.10 13.79 5.74
CA LEU A 23 -0.02 12.65 4.85
C LEU A 23 0.59 12.93 3.47
N VAL A 24 0.37 14.13 2.93
CA VAL A 24 0.94 14.56 1.64
C VAL A 24 2.47 14.62 1.74
N ASN A 25 2.99 15.28 2.78
CA ASN A 25 4.43 15.38 3.00
C ASN A 25 5.07 14.00 3.17
N SER A 26 4.47 13.14 4.02
CA SER A 26 4.95 11.77 4.22
C SER A 26 4.93 10.95 2.92
N ALA A 27 3.90 11.09 2.09
CA ALA A 27 3.83 10.40 0.79
C ALA A 27 4.93 10.88 -0.18
N GLN A 28 5.24 12.18 -0.17
CA GLN A 28 6.34 12.75 -0.95
C GLN A 28 7.69 12.21 -0.49
N ASP A 29 7.96 12.18 0.82
CA ASP A 29 9.21 11.70 1.38
C ASP A 29 9.44 10.22 1.06
N ILE A 30 8.39 9.38 1.18
CA ILE A 30 8.44 7.98 0.74
C ILE A 30 8.80 7.90 -0.75
N SER A 31 8.12 8.68 -1.61
CA SER A 31 8.36 8.69 -3.05
C SER A 31 9.81 9.07 -3.39
N LEU A 32 10.37 10.07 -2.71
CA LEU A 32 11.76 10.48 -2.87
C LEU A 32 12.72 9.37 -2.45
N ARG A 33 12.50 8.72 -1.29
CA ARG A 33 13.31 7.56 -0.86
C ARG A 33 13.27 6.40 -1.85
N TYR A 34 12.13 6.13 -2.48
CA TYR A 34 12.05 5.09 -3.53
C TYR A 34 12.85 5.44 -4.79
N ARG A 35 12.97 6.73 -5.14
CA ARG A 35 13.67 7.23 -6.34
C ARG A 35 15.17 7.50 -6.09
N GLY A 36 15.56 7.74 -4.85
CA GLY A 36 16.94 8.03 -4.46
C GLY A 36 17.90 6.87 -4.75
N LYS A 37 19.14 7.22 -5.11
CA LYS A 37 20.23 6.26 -5.36
C LYS A 37 20.97 5.83 -4.09
N ASP A 38 20.80 6.55 -2.98
CA ASP A 38 21.46 6.29 -1.69
C ASP A 38 20.74 5.21 -0.87
N ARG A 39 20.50 4.05 -1.52
CA ARG A 39 19.99 2.88 -0.83
C ARG A 39 21.07 2.32 0.07
N GLN A 40 20.86 2.42 1.38
CA GLN A 40 21.61 1.61 2.32
C GLN A 40 20.91 0.25 2.48
N PRO A 41 21.61 -0.88 2.27
CA PRO A 41 21.07 -2.20 2.53
C PRO A 41 20.50 -2.28 3.96
N GLY A 42 19.30 -2.84 4.10
CA GLY A 42 18.65 -3.05 5.41
C GLY A 42 17.77 -1.91 5.92
N ILE A 43 17.67 -0.77 5.23
CA ILE A 43 16.73 0.31 5.62
C ILE A 43 15.34 0.09 5.00
N HIS A 44 14.29 0.12 5.83
CA HIS A 44 12.91 0.13 5.38
C HIS A 44 12.54 1.49 4.74
N PHE A 45 11.78 1.46 3.63
CA PHE A 45 11.30 2.69 2.96
C PHE A 45 10.28 3.48 3.78
N ILE A 46 9.57 2.79 4.67
CA ILE A 46 8.62 3.34 5.61
C ILE A 46 9.29 3.29 6.99
N GLN A 47 9.42 4.44 7.62
CA GLN A 47 10.21 4.65 8.83
C GLN A 47 9.36 5.16 10.00
N SER A 48 8.11 5.57 9.75
CA SER A 48 7.21 6.09 10.79
C SER A 48 5.76 5.63 10.59
N ARG A 49 4.93 5.83 11.63
CA ARG A 49 3.49 5.58 11.56
C ARG A 49 2.81 6.49 10.52
N ASN A 50 3.17 7.76 10.45
CA ASN A 50 2.58 8.70 9.48
C ASN A 50 2.92 8.29 8.04
N GLU A 51 4.13 7.78 7.81
CA GLU A 51 4.52 7.23 6.52
C GLU A 51 3.74 5.94 6.19
N ALA A 52 3.52 5.07 7.18
CA ALA A 52 2.70 3.87 6.99
C ALA A 52 1.26 4.24 6.60
N LEU A 53 0.67 5.25 7.26
CA LEU A 53 -0.66 5.75 6.93
C LEU A 53 -0.71 6.39 5.54
N ALA A 54 0.27 7.24 5.21
CA ALA A 54 0.38 7.83 3.88
C ALA A 54 0.51 6.76 2.78
N TYR A 55 1.30 5.70 3.02
CA TYR A 55 1.40 4.56 2.11
C TYR A 55 0.08 3.79 1.99
N ALA A 56 -0.59 3.54 3.12
CA ALA A 56 -1.85 2.81 3.18
C ALA A 56 -2.95 3.48 2.34
N VAL A 57 -3.00 4.81 2.31
CA VAL A 57 -4.03 5.53 1.54
C VAL A 57 -3.62 5.77 0.09
N SER A 58 -2.34 6.00 -0.19
CA SER A 58 -1.88 6.43 -1.52
C SER A 58 -1.47 5.27 -2.45
N ARG A 59 -1.04 4.13 -1.90
CA ARG A 59 -0.48 3.02 -2.69
C ARG A 59 -1.12 1.66 -2.41
N MET A 60 -1.50 1.39 -1.16
CA MET A 60 -2.05 0.08 -0.78
C MET A 60 -3.25 -0.34 -1.64
N PRO A 61 -4.25 0.52 -1.98
CA PRO A 61 -5.41 0.11 -2.76
C PRO A 61 -5.05 -0.51 -4.11
N ALA A 62 -4.09 0.10 -4.82
CA ALA A 62 -3.62 -0.40 -6.10
C ALA A 62 -2.86 -1.73 -5.94
N THR A 63 -1.96 -1.83 -4.96
CA THR A 63 -1.16 -3.05 -4.72
C THR A 63 -2.00 -4.23 -4.26
N PHE A 64 -2.97 -3.99 -3.36
CA PHE A 64 -3.93 -5.00 -2.94
C PHE A 64 -4.72 -5.52 -4.15
N GLY A 65 -5.20 -4.59 -4.98
CA GLY A 65 -5.94 -4.96 -6.17
C GLY A 65 -5.13 -5.80 -7.16
N ALA A 66 -3.86 -5.46 -7.35
CA ALA A 66 -2.95 -6.21 -8.22
C ALA A 66 -2.72 -7.64 -7.70
N VAL A 67 -2.45 -7.79 -6.40
CA VAL A 67 -2.22 -9.12 -5.78
C VAL A 67 -3.48 -9.97 -5.86
N CYS A 68 -4.65 -9.43 -5.50
CA CYS A 68 -5.90 -10.17 -5.62
C CYS A 68 -6.16 -10.63 -7.06
N SER A 69 -5.90 -9.77 -8.04
CA SER A 69 -6.06 -10.11 -9.45
C SER A 69 -5.09 -11.22 -9.87
N ALA A 70 -3.82 -11.13 -9.48
CA ALA A 70 -2.81 -12.15 -9.79
C ALA A 70 -3.15 -13.52 -9.18
N LEU A 71 -3.59 -13.53 -7.91
CA LEU A 71 -4.02 -14.76 -7.24
C LEU A 71 -5.26 -15.36 -7.91
N LYS A 72 -6.24 -14.53 -8.27
CA LYS A 72 -7.43 -14.97 -9.00
C LYS A 72 -7.04 -15.62 -10.34
N TYR A 73 -6.23 -14.94 -11.16
CA TYR A 73 -5.79 -15.50 -12.43
C TYR A 73 -5.01 -16.81 -12.28
N THR A 74 -4.25 -16.95 -11.21
CA THR A 74 -3.52 -18.18 -10.91
C THR A 74 -4.49 -19.33 -10.62
N LEU A 75 -5.49 -19.10 -9.76
CA LEU A 75 -6.51 -20.11 -9.44
C LEU A 75 -7.34 -20.50 -10.66
N ASP A 76 -7.83 -19.52 -11.42
CA ASP A 76 -8.61 -19.76 -12.65
C ASP A 76 -7.79 -20.60 -13.66
N SER A 77 -6.48 -20.36 -13.74
CA SER A 77 -5.58 -21.13 -14.61
C SER A 77 -5.34 -22.56 -14.11
N MET A 78 -5.29 -22.79 -12.79
CA MET A 78 -5.11 -24.13 -12.22
C MET A 78 -6.35 -24.99 -12.41
N GLU A 79 -7.55 -24.44 -12.21
CA GLU A 79 -8.82 -25.15 -12.46
C GLU A 79 -8.97 -25.54 -13.94
N SER A 80 -8.47 -24.69 -14.86
CA SER A 80 -8.49 -24.95 -16.30
C SER A 80 -7.50 -26.03 -16.76
N ILE A 81 -6.53 -26.44 -15.91
CA ILE A 81 -5.54 -27.50 -16.21
C ILE A 81 -6.06 -28.87 -15.78
N GLU A 82 -7.01 -28.94 -14.84
CA GLU A 82 -7.60 -30.19 -14.34
C GLU A 82 -8.79 -30.68 -15.18
N THR A 83 -9.17 -29.96 -16.25
CA THR A 83 -10.23 -30.35 -17.20
C THR A 83 -9.66 -30.73 -18.56
#